data_AF-A0A935CUF6-F1
#
_entry.id   AF-A0A935CUF6-F1
#
_cell.length_a   1.000
_cell.length_b   1.000
_cell.length_c   1.000
_cell.angle_alpha   90.00
_cell.angle_beta   90.00
_cell.angle_gamma   90.00
#
_symmetry.space_group_name_H-M   'P 1'
#
loop_
_entity.id
_entity.type
_entity.pdbx_description
1 polymer ?
#
loop_
_entity_poly.entity_id
_entity_poly.type
_entity_poly.pdbx_seq_one_letter_code
_entity_poly.pdbx_strand_id
1 'polypeptide(L)'
;TRLTARAQIAPDTDWHISRLYDFARREFGASILVPTHSRYVADLNRAPDGVALYPGRRETGLLPVLRFDGEPVYLEGEAPTANEIRTRVASYWQPYHDALAAEIARVHAEHGRVLL
;
A
#
# COMPACT_ATOMS: atom_id res chain seq x y z
N THR A 1 6.85 -6.95 20.32
CA THR A 1 6.23 -6.55 19.03
C THR A 1 4.73 -6.64 19.17
N ARG A 2 3.98 -5.72 18.54
CA ARG A 2 2.50 -5.63 18.63
C ARG A 2 1.76 -6.53 17.64
N LEU A 3 2.49 -7.11 16.68
CA LEU A 3 1.95 -7.99 15.65
C LEU A 3 1.85 -9.44 16.14
N THR A 4 0.82 -10.16 15.68
CA THR A 4 0.74 -11.61 15.87
C THR A 4 1.96 -12.31 15.25
N ALA A 5 2.33 -13.49 15.75
CA ALA A 5 3.49 -14.23 15.22
C ALA A 5 3.38 -14.47 13.70
N ARG A 6 2.16 -14.73 13.22
CA ARG A 6 1.90 -14.91 11.79
C ARG A 6 2.01 -13.61 11.00
N ALA A 7 1.59 -12.48 11.54
CA ALA A 7 1.70 -11.19 10.88
C ALA A 7 3.15 -10.68 10.78
N GLN A 8 4.04 -11.09 11.70
CA GLN A 8 5.46 -10.69 11.69
C GLN A 8 6.22 -11.19 10.45
N ILE A 9 5.80 -12.29 9.85
CA ILE A 9 6.37 -12.75 8.58
C ILE A 9 5.67 -12.14 7.35
N ALA A 10 4.69 -11.27 7.57
CA ALA A 10 4.02 -10.46 6.56
C ALA A 10 3.52 -11.25 5.32
N PRO A 11 2.66 -12.26 5.52
CA PRO A 11 2.24 -13.20 4.47
C PRO A 11 1.43 -12.54 3.35
N ASP A 12 0.75 -11.42 3.63
CA ASP A 12 -0.08 -10.71 2.65
C ASP A 12 0.72 -9.68 1.83
N THR A 13 2.06 -9.70 1.95
CA THR A 13 2.92 -8.76 1.24
C THR A 13 3.35 -9.33 -0.09
N ASP A 14 3.20 -8.50 -1.12
CA ASP A 14 3.46 -8.82 -2.52
C ASP A 14 4.97 -8.75 -2.85
N TRP A 15 5.80 -9.51 -2.11
CA TRP A 15 7.27 -9.40 -2.10
C TRP A 15 7.97 -9.53 -3.46
N HIS A 16 7.31 -10.16 -4.45
CA HIS A 16 7.93 -10.51 -5.74
C HIS A 16 7.26 -9.83 -6.93
N ILE A 17 6.21 -9.02 -6.72
CA ILE A 17 5.49 -8.36 -7.81
C ILE A 17 6.40 -7.42 -8.61
N SER A 18 7.30 -6.68 -7.96
CA SER A 18 8.26 -5.84 -8.68
C SER A 18 9.20 -6.63 -9.60
N ARG A 19 9.54 -7.87 -9.23
CA ARG A 19 10.34 -8.78 -10.07
C ARG A 19 9.50 -9.36 -11.20
N LEU A 20 8.24 -9.69 -10.93
CA LEU A 20 7.31 -10.20 -11.94
C LEU A 20 7.06 -9.18 -13.05
N TYR A 21 6.95 -7.89 -12.71
CA TYR A 21 6.69 -6.80 -13.67
C TYR A 21 7.96 -6.11 -14.20
N ASP A 22 9.14 -6.63 -13.92
CA ASP A 22 10.42 -6.05 -14.33
C ASP A 22 10.56 -5.96 -15.87
N PHE A 23 9.84 -6.82 -16.61
CA PHE A 23 9.73 -6.74 -18.08
C PHE A 23 9.11 -5.41 -18.54
N ALA A 24 8.16 -4.84 -17.79
CA ALA A 24 7.50 -3.57 -18.15
C ALA A 24 8.52 -2.43 -18.22
N ARG A 25 9.45 -2.39 -17.26
CA ARG A 25 10.55 -1.43 -17.26
C ARG A 25 11.55 -1.71 -18.37
N ARG A 26 11.98 -2.97 -18.53
CA ARG A 26 13.08 -3.33 -19.44
C ARG A 26 12.69 -3.27 -20.91
N GLU A 27 11.50 -3.73 -21.26
CA GLU A 27 11.07 -3.90 -22.64
C GLU A 27 10.26 -2.70 -23.14
N PHE A 28 9.53 -2.03 -22.24
CA PHE A 28 8.62 -0.95 -22.60
C PHE A 28 9.02 0.42 -22.02
N GLY A 29 10.08 0.50 -21.22
CA GLY A 29 10.50 1.74 -20.57
C GLY A 29 9.50 2.29 -19.56
N ALA A 30 8.60 1.43 -19.04
CA ALA A 30 7.58 1.86 -18.09
C ALA A 30 8.20 2.29 -16.75
N SER A 31 7.66 3.36 -16.18
CA SER A 31 7.98 3.77 -14.82
C SER A 31 7.39 2.78 -13.82
N ILE A 32 8.16 2.42 -12.79
CA ILE A 32 7.71 1.50 -11.73
C ILE A 32 7.96 2.15 -10.38
N LEU A 33 6.89 2.37 -9.62
CA LEU A 33 6.96 2.71 -8.20
C LEU A 33 6.84 1.43 -7.38
N VAL A 34 7.83 1.18 -6.51
CA VAL A 34 7.86 -0.03 -5.67
C VAL A 34 7.79 0.38 -4.20
N PRO A 35 6.74 -0.01 -3.47
CA PRO A 35 6.68 0.15 -2.02
C PRO A 35 7.84 -0.57 -1.34
N THR A 36 8.50 0.11 -0.39
CA THR A 36 9.63 -0.45 0.38
C THR A 36 9.19 -1.19 1.64
N HIS A 37 7.93 -1.03 2.03
CA HIS A 37 7.36 -1.59 3.25
C HIS A 37 6.16 -2.49 2.94
N SER A 38 5.92 -3.45 3.82
CA SER A 38 4.71 -4.28 3.80
C SER A 38 3.44 -3.43 3.93
N ARG A 39 2.34 -3.93 3.35
CA ARG A 39 1.00 -3.36 3.56
C ARG A 39 0.56 -3.30 5.03
N TYR A 40 1.19 -4.06 5.93
CA TYR A 40 0.91 -3.95 7.37
C TYR A 40 1.47 -2.66 8.00
N VAL A 41 2.44 -2.01 7.35
CA VAL A 41 2.86 -0.65 7.71
C VAL A 41 1.79 0.32 7.22
N ALA A 42 1.57 0.39 5.91
CA ALA A 42 0.45 1.10 5.30
C ALA A 42 0.09 0.41 3.98
N ASP A 43 -1.19 0.10 3.77
CA ASP A 43 -1.68 -0.40 2.49
C ASP A 43 -1.89 0.78 1.55
N LEU A 44 -0.90 1.01 0.68
CA LEU A 44 -0.88 2.15 -0.24
C LEU A 44 -1.99 2.09 -1.30
N ASN A 45 -2.69 0.96 -1.43
CA ASN A 45 -3.86 0.79 -2.31
C ASN A 45 -5.19 1.10 -1.60
N ARG A 46 -5.15 1.78 -0.45
CA ARG A 46 -6.34 2.23 0.30
C ARG A 46 -6.33 3.74 0.45
N ALA A 47 -7.52 4.31 0.60
CA ALA A 47 -7.70 5.73 0.88
C ALA A 47 -7.14 6.09 2.27
N PRO A 48 -6.56 7.29 2.44
CA PRO A 48 -5.91 7.69 3.69
C PRO A 48 -6.91 7.96 4.82
N ASP A 49 -8.17 8.24 4.48
CA ASP A 49 -9.30 8.43 5.39
C ASP A 49 -9.98 7.12 5.82
N GLY A 50 -9.55 5.98 5.26
CA GLY A 50 -10.07 4.65 5.60
C GLY A 50 -11.46 4.36 5.05
N VAL A 51 -11.96 5.18 4.10
CA VAL A 51 -13.22 4.89 3.41
C VAL A 51 -13.09 3.60 2.61
N ALA A 52 -14.05 2.69 2.81
CA ALA A 52 -14.11 1.43 2.07
C ALA A 52 -14.29 1.71 0.57
N LEU A 53 -13.44 1.09 -0.25
CA LEU A 53 -13.50 1.12 -1.72
C LEU A 53 -14.73 0.37 -2.25
N TYR A 54 -15.11 -0.73 -1.60
CA TYR A 54 -16.30 -1.53 -1.92
C TYR A 54 -17.22 -1.65 -0.70
N PRO A 55 -18.28 -0.81 -0.62
CA PRO A 55 -19.28 -0.92 0.42
C PRO A 55 -19.86 -2.34 0.50
N GLY A 56 -19.90 -2.92 1.70
CA GLY A 56 -20.43 -4.27 1.94
C GLY A 56 -19.41 -5.41 1.84
N ARG A 57 -18.14 -5.16 1.51
CA ARG A 57 -17.05 -6.14 1.67
C ARG A 57 -16.29 -5.92 2.98
N ARG A 58 -15.73 -7.00 3.55
CA ARG A 58 -14.74 -6.89 4.63
C ARG A 58 -13.49 -6.24 4.05
N GLU A 59 -13.39 -4.94 4.18
CA GLU A 59 -12.20 -4.21 3.77
C GLU A 59 -11.35 -3.84 4.97
N THR A 60 -10.05 -4.05 4.79
CA THR A 60 -9.04 -3.49 5.67
C THR A 60 -8.83 -2.02 5.28
N GLY A 61 -8.88 -1.12 6.25
CA GLY A 61 -8.48 0.28 6.06
C GLY A 61 -6.98 0.41 5.78
N LEU A 62 -6.49 1.66 5.66
CA LEU A 62 -5.09 1.99 5.39
C LEU A 62 -4.08 1.20 6.24
N LEU A 63 -4.42 0.96 7.51
CA LEU A 63 -3.67 0.08 8.41
C LEU A 63 -4.49 -1.21 8.61
N PRO A 64 -4.14 -2.32 7.94
CA PRO A 64 -4.91 -3.55 8.04
C PRO A 64 -4.91 -4.11 9.46
N VAL A 65 -6.11 -4.34 10.01
CA VAL A 65 -6.28 -5.02 11.31
C VAL A 65 -6.53 -6.51 11.16
N LEU A 66 -6.94 -6.94 9.97
CA LEU A 66 -7.10 -8.34 9.58
C LEU A 66 -6.16 -8.66 8.41
N ARG A 67 -5.69 -9.90 8.39
CA ARG A 67 -4.98 -10.52 7.27
C ARG A 67 -5.99 -10.97 6.20
N PHE A 68 -5.52 -11.37 5.03
CA PHE A 68 -6.40 -11.83 3.95
C PHE A 68 -7.20 -13.11 4.28
N ASP A 69 -6.67 -13.96 5.14
CA ASP A 69 -7.39 -15.14 5.67
C ASP A 69 -8.40 -14.78 6.77
N GLY A 70 -8.53 -13.49 7.12
CA GLY A 70 -9.48 -12.99 8.10
C GLY A 70 -8.99 -12.99 9.54
N GLU A 71 -7.76 -13.43 9.80
CA GLU A 71 -7.17 -13.50 11.14
C GLU A 71 -6.51 -12.17 11.56
N PRO A 72 -6.33 -11.90 12.87
CA PRO A 72 -5.77 -10.63 13.35
C PRO A 72 -4.31 -10.37 12.91
N VAL A 73 -4.04 -9.11 12.55
CA VAL A 73 -2.67 -8.59 12.32
C VAL A 73 -2.00 -8.22 13.65
N TYR A 74 -2.74 -7.57 14.55
CA TYR A 74 -2.27 -7.10 15.84
C TYR A 74 -2.72 -8.05 16.96
N LEU A 75 -1.97 -8.04 18.07
CA LEU A 75 -2.43 -8.65 19.32
C LEU A 75 -3.70 -7.94 19.82
N GLU A 76 -4.45 -8.59 20.70
CA GLU A 76 -5.66 -8.01 21.27
C GLU A 76 -5.34 -6.69 22.00
N GLY A 77 -6.14 -5.65 21.75
CA GLY A 77 -5.92 -4.31 22.30
C GLY A 77 -4.78 -3.51 21.64
N GLU A 78 -4.03 -4.09 20.70
CA GLU A 78 -2.83 -3.50 20.11
C GLU A 78 -3.05 -2.91 18.71
N ALA A 79 -4.29 -2.71 18.29
CA ALA A 79 -4.61 -2.08 17.02
C ALA A 79 -4.06 -0.62 16.95
N PRO A 80 -3.71 -0.10 15.76
CA PRO A 80 -3.21 1.26 15.61
C PRO A 80 -4.22 2.31 16.05
N THR A 81 -3.73 3.32 16.76
CA THR A 81 -4.52 4.48 17.15
C THR A 81 -4.72 5.45 15.97
N ALA A 82 -5.68 6.36 16.09
CA ALA A 82 -5.90 7.42 15.10
C ALA A 82 -4.65 8.30 14.90
N ASN A 83 -3.83 8.50 15.95
CA ASN A 83 -2.59 9.25 15.82
C ASN A 83 -1.56 8.50 14.97
N GLU A 84 -1.43 7.20 15.18
CA GLU A 84 -0.53 6.37 14.38
C GLU A 84 -0.96 6.30 12.92
N ILE A 85 -2.28 6.23 12.65
CA ILE A 85 -2.81 6.30 11.28
C ILE A 85 -2.36 7.61 10.62
N ARG A 86 -2.56 8.76 11.26
CA ARG A 86 -2.13 10.06 10.71
C ARG A 86 -0.63 10.12 10.45
N THR A 87 0.18 9.61 11.38
CA THR A 87 1.64 9.54 11.19
C THR A 87 1.99 8.68 9.98
N ARG A 88 1.36 7.51 9.80
CA ARG A 88 1.65 6.64 8.65
C ARG A 88 1.14 7.22 7.33
N VAL A 89 0.06 7.99 7.35
CA VAL A 89 -0.36 8.78 6.18
C VAL A 89 0.76 9.73 5.79
N ALA A 90 1.25 10.56 6.71
CA ALA A 90 2.29 11.54 6.42
C ALA A 90 3.64 10.90 6.02
N SER A 91 4.02 9.77 6.61
CA SER A 91 5.33 9.15 6.40
C SER A 91 5.40 8.17 5.24
N TYR A 92 4.29 7.52 4.87
CA TYR A 92 4.30 6.45 3.86
C TYR A 92 3.31 6.68 2.73
N TRP A 93 2.06 7.01 3.08
CA TRP A 93 1.01 7.17 2.07
C TRP A 93 1.24 8.42 1.21
N GLN A 94 1.38 9.59 1.84
CA GLN A 94 1.50 10.87 1.15
C GLN A 94 2.73 10.90 0.22
N PRO A 95 3.95 10.54 0.67
CA PRO A 95 5.11 10.58 -0.22
C PRO A 95 5.00 9.62 -1.41
N TYR A 96 4.38 8.45 -1.22
CA TYR A 96 4.15 7.50 -2.31
C TYR A 96 3.16 8.05 -3.34
N HIS A 97 2.04 8.60 -2.87
CA HIS A 97 1.01 9.16 -3.75
C HIS A 97 1.45 10.46 -4.42
N ASP A 98 2.28 11.28 -3.76
CA ASP A 98 2.93 12.44 -4.36
C ASP A 98 3.88 12.01 -5.49
N ALA A 99 4.70 10.98 -5.27
CA ALA A 99 5.59 10.44 -6.30
C ALA A 99 4.80 9.85 -7.48
N LEU A 100 3.70 9.15 -7.21
CA LEU A 100 2.81 8.62 -8.25
C LEU A 100 2.19 9.75 -9.07
N ALA A 101 1.63 10.78 -8.41
CA ALA A 101 1.04 11.93 -9.07
C ALA A 101 2.06 12.71 -9.91
N ALA A 102 3.26 12.92 -9.38
CA ALA A 102 4.35 13.59 -10.08
C ALA A 102 4.77 12.82 -11.35
N GLU A 103 4.86 11.48 -11.25
CA GLU A 103 5.24 10.65 -12.39
C GLU A 103 4.15 10.60 -13.46
N ILE A 104 2.88 10.49 -13.07
CA ILE A 104 1.74 10.62 -13.99
C ILE A 104 1.79 11.97 -14.71
N ALA A 105 2.00 13.07 -13.97
CA ALA A 105 2.07 14.41 -14.55
C ALA A 105 3.24 14.54 -15.55
N ARG A 106 4.41 13.98 -15.21
CA ARG A 106 5.59 13.97 -16.08
C ARG A 106 5.33 13.22 -17.39
N VAL A 107 4.84 11.98 -17.31
CA VAL A 107 4.52 11.15 -18.49
C VAL A 107 3.41 11.79 -19.34
N HIS A 108 2.40 12.36 -18.69
CA HIS A 108 1.32 13.07 -19.40
C HIS A 108 1.83 14.31 -20.14
N ALA A 109 2.72 15.09 -19.52
CA ALA A 109 3.32 16.26 -20.16
C ALA A 109 4.19 15.89 -21.37
N GLU A 110 4.89 14.75 -21.31
CA GLU A 110 5.78 14.28 -22.38
C GLU A 110 5.02 13.63 -23.55
N HIS A 111 3.94 12.89 -23.27
CA HIS A 111 3.29 12.03 -24.27
C HIS A 111 1.80 12.32 -24.51
N GLY A 112 1.19 13.24 -23.75
CA GLY A 112 -0.23 13.61 -23.86
C GLY A 112 -1.22 12.54 -23.38
N ARG A 113 -0.73 11.40 -22.87
CA ARG A 113 -1.55 10.30 -22.33
C ARG A 113 -0.76 9.46 -21.33
N VAL A 114 -1.46 8.82 -20.39
CA VAL A 114 -0.89 7.90 -19.40
C VAL A 114 -1.77 6.66 -19.31
N LEU A 115 -1.14 5.49 -19.18
CA LEU A 115 -1.79 4.23 -18.83
C LEU A 115 -1.20 3.76 -17.49
N LEU A 116 -2.08 3.50 -16.53
CA LEU A 116 -1.75 2.95 -15.20
C LEU A 116 -2.18 1.50 -15.12
#